data_AF-A0A1W0XE68-F1
#
_entry.id   AF-A0A1W0XE68-F1
#
_cell.length_a   1.000
_cell.length_b   1.000
_cell.length_c   1.000
_cell.angle_alpha   90.00
_cell.angle_beta   90.00
_cell.angle_gamma   90.00
#
_symmetry.space_group_name_H-M   'P 1'
#
loop_
_entity.id
_entity.type
_entity.pdbx_description
1 polymer ?
#
loop_
_entity_poly.entity_id
_entity_poly.type
_entity_poly.pdbx_seq_one_letter_code
_entity_poly.pdbx_strand_id
1 'polypeptide(L)'
;MALRQLSRLGVSAQTLVVRNFSASACVMQNKTEGVDAIQQLFAEKVREYAQKSKNAGGKLVDADEALQKELDESLNRTLRQFGGKTHEEMLKFPTFTFKEPKLDPINMQQ
;
A
#
# COMPACT_ATOMS: atom_id res chain seq x y z
N MET A 1 24.35 -66.97 6.42
CA MET A 1 23.14 -66.49 5.69
C MET A 1 22.50 -65.24 6.31
N ALA A 2 22.48 -65.08 7.64
CA ALA A 2 21.86 -63.93 8.33
C ALA A 2 22.40 -62.54 7.93
N LEU A 3 23.72 -62.39 7.75
CA LEU A 3 24.35 -61.12 7.34
C LEU A 3 23.89 -60.61 5.96
N ARG A 4 23.52 -61.52 5.05
CA ARG A 4 22.96 -61.15 3.73
C ARG A 4 21.48 -60.74 3.79
N GLN A 5 20.75 -61.15 4.82
CA GLN A 5 19.36 -60.74 5.03
C GLN A 5 19.27 -59.37 5.69
N LEU A 6 20.15 -59.09 6.66
CA LEU A 6 20.27 -57.78 7.32
C LEU A 6 20.65 -56.66 6.34
N SER A 7 21.59 -56.91 5.42
CA SER A 7 21.94 -55.93 4.39
C SER A 7 20.78 -55.64 3.42
N ARG A 8 19.98 -56.65 3.07
CA ARG A 8 18.77 -56.49 2.25
C ARG A 8 17.66 -55.70 2.96
N LEU A 9 17.49 -55.89 4.27
CA LEU A 9 16.56 -55.11 5.10
C LEU A 9 16.98 -53.64 5.21
N GLY A 10 18.27 -53.35 5.39
CA GLY A 10 18.78 -51.98 5.42
C GLY A 10 18.57 -51.22 4.10
N VAL A 11 18.84 -51.87 2.96
CA VAL A 11 18.65 -51.27 1.63
C VAL A 11 17.17 -51.05 1.31
N SER A 12 16.28 -51.96 1.72
CA SER A 12 14.83 -51.79 1.53
C SER A 12 14.28 -50.67 2.42
N ALA A 13 14.73 -50.54 3.67
CA ALA A 13 14.35 -49.43 4.55
C ALA A 13 14.78 -48.07 3.97
N GLN A 14 16.03 -47.94 3.50
CA GLN A 14 16.51 -46.72 2.84
C GLN A 14 15.70 -46.39 1.59
N THR A 15 15.38 -47.40 0.76
CA THR A 15 14.58 -47.22 -0.45
C THR A 15 13.17 -46.70 -0.12
N LEU A 16 12.55 -47.21 0.95
CA LEU A 16 11.23 -46.76 1.39
C LEU A 16 11.26 -45.32 1.90
N VAL A 17 12.27 -44.93 2.69
CA VAL A 17 12.39 -43.55 3.19
C VAL A 17 12.58 -42.56 2.04
N VAL A 18 13.48 -42.87 1.09
CA VAL A 18 13.74 -42.00 -0.07
C VAL A 18 12.50 -41.85 -0.95
N ARG A 19 11.75 -42.92 -1.19
CA ARG A 19 10.52 -42.88 -2.00
C ARG A 19 9.37 -42.12 -1.33
N ASN A 20 9.19 -42.28 -0.03
CA ASN A 20 8.15 -41.54 0.70
C ASN A 20 8.48 -40.04 0.74
N PHE A 21 9.77 -39.69 0.89
CA PHE A 21 10.21 -38.30 0.87
C PHE A 21 10.06 -37.66 -0.52
N SER A 22 10.45 -38.36 -1.59
CA SER A 22 10.32 -37.83 -2.96
C SER A 22 8.86 -37.68 -3.42
N ALA A 23 8.00 -38.67 -3.14
CA ALA A 23 6.58 -38.59 -3.47
C ALA A 23 5.87 -37.44 -2.72
N SER A 24 6.21 -37.26 -1.44
CA SER A 24 5.66 -36.16 -0.63
C SER A 24 6.16 -34.79 -1.11
N ALA A 25 7.41 -34.70 -1.58
CA ALA A 25 7.98 -33.46 -2.14
C ALA A 25 7.25 -33.02 -3.42
N CYS A 26 6.96 -33.95 -4.35
CA CYS A 26 6.21 -33.62 -5.56
C CYS A 26 4.79 -33.11 -5.28
N VAL A 27 4.10 -33.67 -4.27
CA VAL A 27 2.76 -33.22 -3.89
C VAL A 27 2.79 -31.83 -3.24
N MET A 28 3.86 -31.50 -2.49
CA MET A 28 4.03 -30.15 -1.94
C MET A 28 4.39 -29.11 -3.01
N GLN A 29 5.13 -29.49 -4.07
CA GLN A 29 5.42 -28.62 -5.21
C GLN A 29 4.15 -28.26 -6.00
N ASN A 30 3.20 -29.18 -6.11
CA ASN A 30 1.94 -28.92 -6.83
C ASN A 30 0.96 -27.99 -6.08
N LYS A 31 1.16 -27.74 -4.77
CA LYS A 31 0.34 -26.74 -4.04
C LYS A 31 0.54 -25.32 -4.56
N THR A 32 1.65 -25.05 -5.25
CA THR A 32 1.91 -23.80 -5.96
C THR A 32 1.55 -23.87 -7.43
N GLU A 33 0.87 -24.92 -7.92
CA GLU A 33 0.48 -25.03 -9.34
C GLU A 33 -1.04 -25.07 -9.55
N GLY A 34 -1.84 -25.24 -8.50
CA GLY A 34 -3.32 -25.27 -8.60
C GLY A 34 -4.01 -23.92 -8.72
N VAL A 35 -3.27 -22.82 -8.49
CA VAL A 35 -3.72 -21.45 -8.69
C VAL A 35 -2.88 -20.90 -9.85
N ASP A 36 -3.54 -20.43 -10.92
CA ASP A 36 -2.88 -19.84 -12.08
C ASP A 36 -1.72 -18.94 -11.65
N ALA A 37 -0.54 -19.09 -12.27
CA ALA A 37 0.66 -18.34 -11.93
C ALA A 37 0.39 -16.83 -11.89
N ILE A 38 -0.51 -16.34 -12.75
CA ILE A 38 -0.95 -14.94 -12.77
C ILE A 38 -1.73 -14.56 -11.50
N GLN A 39 -2.63 -15.43 -11.04
CA GLN A 39 -3.41 -15.20 -9.82
C GLN A 39 -2.52 -15.23 -8.56
N GLN A 40 -1.47 -16.05 -8.56
CA GLN A 40 -0.48 -16.04 -7.48
C GLN A 40 0.30 -14.74 -7.44
N LEU A 41 0.81 -14.28 -8.59
CA LEU A 41 1.50 -12.99 -8.70
C LEU A 41 0.59 -11.84 -8.26
N PHE A 42 -0.69 -11.87 -8.64
CA PHE A 42 -1.66 -10.89 -8.17
C PHE A 42 -1.80 -10.89 -6.65
N ALA A 43 -2.04 -12.06 -6.05
CA ALA A 43 -2.18 -12.18 -4.60
C ALA A 43 -0.91 -11.77 -3.85
N GLU A 44 0.26 -12.07 -4.40
CA GLU A 44 1.56 -11.65 -3.87
C GLU A 44 1.70 -10.13 -3.89
N LYS A 45 1.41 -9.48 -5.03
CA LYS A 45 1.49 -8.02 -5.15
C LYS A 45 0.48 -7.28 -4.28
N VAL A 46 -0.73 -7.84 -4.11
CA VAL A 46 -1.71 -7.30 -3.16
C VAL A 46 -1.19 -7.38 -1.72
N ARG A 47 -0.58 -8.49 -1.32
CA ARG A 47 -0.01 -8.65 0.03
C ARG A 47 1.19 -7.72 0.24
N GLU A 48 2.08 -7.63 -0.75
CA GLU A 48 3.24 -6.73 -0.73
C GLU A 48 2.78 -5.28 -0.53
N TYR A 49 1.83 -4.80 -1.34
CA TYR A 49 1.29 -3.46 -1.20
C TYR A 49 0.56 -3.26 0.14
N ALA A 50 -0.20 -4.24 0.62
CA ALA A 50 -0.88 -4.13 1.91
C ALA A 50 0.11 -3.97 3.08
N GLN A 51 1.27 -4.63 3.03
CA GLN A 51 2.34 -4.43 4.02
C GLN A 51 2.95 -3.04 3.90
N LYS A 52 3.29 -2.60 2.68
CA LYS A 52 3.82 -1.25 2.42
C LYS A 52 2.87 -0.15 2.88
N SER A 53 1.58 -0.28 2.59
CA SER A 53 0.52 0.64 3.02
C SER A 53 0.39 0.72 4.55
N LYS A 54 0.41 -0.44 5.23
CA LYS A 54 0.41 -0.48 6.70
C LYS A 54 1.63 0.20 7.29
N ASN A 55 2.82 -0.04 6.72
CA ASN A 55 4.07 0.58 7.16
C ASN A 55 4.08 2.09 6.93
N ALA A 56 3.50 2.56 5.82
CA ALA A 56 3.35 3.98 5.53
C ALA A 56 2.38 4.70 6.48
N GLY A 57 1.50 3.97 7.19
CA GLY A 57 0.66 4.53 8.26
C GLY A 57 -0.30 5.63 7.79
N GLY A 58 -0.79 5.53 6.55
CA GLY A 58 -1.65 6.56 5.93
C GLY A 58 -0.90 7.68 5.21
N LYS A 59 0.43 7.64 5.19
CA LYS A 59 1.25 8.46 4.30
C LYS A 59 1.38 7.81 2.92
N LEU A 60 1.94 8.57 1.99
CA LEU A 60 2.27 8.06 0.66
C LEU A 60 3.21 6.86 0.78
N VAL A 61 2.84 5.76 0.13
CA VAL A 61 3.64 4.52 0.10
C VAL A 61 4.90 4.77 -0.71
N ASP A 62 6.05 4.32 -0.20
CA ASP A 62 7.36 4.45 -0.84
C ASP A 62 7.69 5.90 -1.25
N ALA A 63 7.30 6.89 -0.43
CA ALA A 63 7.52 8.30 -0.72
C ALA A 63 8.95 8.76 -0.38
N ASP A 64 9.60 9.38 -1.36
CA ASP A 64 10.88 10.05 -1.19
C ASP A 64 10.72 11.46 -0.62
N GLU A 65 11.78 12.00 -0.01
CA GLU A 65 11.79 13.37 0.55
C GLU A 65 11.44 14.43 -0.51
N ALA A 66 11.86 14.21 -1.76
CA ALA A 66 11.54 15.09 -2.88
C ALA A 66 10.03 15.15 -3.16
N LEU A 67 9.36 14.00 -3.13
CA LEU A 67 7.91 13.89 -3.35
C LEU A 67 7.13 14.54 -2.21
N GLN A 68 7.57 14.35 -0.96
CA GLN A 68 6.95 15.00 0.20
C GLN A 68 7.05 16.52 0.11
N LYS A 69 8.20 17.04 -0.33
CA LYS A 69 8.39 18.48 -0.55
C LYS A 69 7.51 19.02 -1.68
N GLU A 70 7.38 18.30 -2.78
CA GLU A 70 6.47 18.66 -3.88
C GLU A 70 5.02 18.71 -3.40
N LEU A 71 4.60 17.73 -2.58
CA LEU A 71 3.28 17.71 -1.97
C LEU A 71 3.05 18.97 -1.11
N ASP A 72 4.00 19.31 -0.23
CA ASP A 72 3.90 20.48 0.63
C ASP A 72 3.88 21.79 -0.18
N GLU A 73 4.69 21.89 -1.24
CA GLU A 73 4.69 23.04 -2.16
C GLU A 73 3.35 23.17 -2.90
N SER A 74 2.77 22.06 -3.35
CA SER A 74 1.47 22.04 -4.01
C SER A 74 0.34 22.52 -3.08
N LEU A 75 0.33 22.04 -1.83
CA LEU A 75 -0.64 22.46 -0.81
C LEU A 75 -0.50 23.94 -0.48
N ASN A 76 0.72 24.44 -0.35
CA ASN A 76 0.98 25.87 -0.12
C ASN A 76 0.54 26.74 -1.30
N ARG A 77 0.70 26.26 -2.53
CA ARG A 77 0.20 26.95 -3.72
C ARG A 77 -1.33 27.03 -3.70
N THR A 78 -2.02 25.95 -3.36
CA THR A 78 -3.47 25.92 -3.22
C THR A 78 -3.93 26.91 -2.15
N LEU A 79 -3.30 26.91 -0.97
CA LEU A 79 -3.60 27.86 0.11
C LEU A 79 -3.55 29.32 -0.38
N ARG A 80 -2.47 29.68 -1.07
CA ARG A 80 -2.29 31.04 -1.63
C ARG A 80 -3.35 31.40 -2.66
N GLN A 81 -3.73 30.47 -3.54
CA GLN A 81 -4.73 30.72 -4.59
C GLN A 81 -6.13 30.98 -4.01
N PHE A 82 -6.49 30.29 -2.94
CA PHE A 82 -7.81 30.40 -2.31
C PHE A 82 -7.82 31.35 -1.09
N GLY A 83 -6.74 32.12 -0.87
CA GLY A 83 -6.67 33.13 0.18
C GLY A 83 -6.58 32.59 1.61
N GLY A 84 -6.34 31.29 1.78
CA GLY A 84 -6.11 30.67 3.10
C GLY A 84 -4.65 30.81 3.52
N LYS A 85 -4.38 31.18 4.77
CA LYS A 85 -2.99 31.25 5.28
C LYS A 85 -2.55 29.94 5.89
N THR A 86 -3.48 29.17 6.46
CA THR A 86 -3.22 27.86 7.06
C THR A 86 -4.30 26.86 6.68
N HIS A 87 -4.00 25.57 6.77
CA HIS A 87 -4.98 24.51 6.55
C HIS A 87 -6.20 24.64 7.47
N GLU A 88 -5.98 25.05 8.73
CA GLU A 88 -7.05 25.23 9.72
C GLU A 88 -7.99 26.40 9.39
N GLU A 89 -7.50 27.47 8.76
CA GLU A 89 -8.35 28.57 8.28
C GLU A 89 -9.27 28.11 7.15
N MET A 90 -8.79 27.21 6.27
CA MET A 90 -9.64 26.66 5.20
C MET A 90 -10.78 25.78 5.71
N LEU A 91 -10.65 25.22 6.92
CA LEU A 91 -11.70 24.45 7.56
C LEU A 91 -12.77 25.36 8.20
N LYS A 92 -12.46 26.63 8.46
CA LYS A 92 -13.38 27.58 9.09
C LYS A 92 -14.09 28.42 8.03
N PHE A 93 -15.41 28.42 8.07
CA PHE A 93 -16.20 29.28 7.20
C PHE A 93 -16.01 30.77 7.59
N PRO A 94 -15.87 31.68 6.61
CA PRO A 94 -15.61 33.10 6.89
C PRO A 94 -16.81 33.78 7.55
N THR A 95 -16.52 34.74 8.44
CA THR A 95 -17.54 35.64 8.97
C THR A 95 -17.68 36.84 8.04
N PHE A 96 -18.88 37.04 7.49
CA PHE A 96 -19.15 38.18 6.62
C PHE A 96 -19.47 39.42 7.46
N THR A 97 -18.70 40.49 7.25
CA THR A 97 -19.01 41.81 7.81
C THR A 97 -19.34 42.75 6.65
N PHE A 98 -20.56 43.25 6.61
CA PHE A 98 -21.01 44.19 5.59
C PHE A 98 -20.89 45.61 6.13
N LYS A 99 -20.10 46.44 5.44
CA LYS A 99 -20.07 47.89 5.72
C LYS A 99 -21.16 48.56 4.89
N GLU A 100 -21.96 49.42 5.52
CA GLU A 100 -22.96 50.19 4.79
C GLU A 100 -22.31 51.07 3.71
N PRO A 101 -22.86 51.09 2.49
CA PRO A 101 -22.37 51.95 1.44
C PRO A 101 -22.62 53.41 1.84
N LYS A 102 -21.56 54.22 1.81
CA LYS A 102 -21.69 55.68 1.97
C LYS A 102 -22.29 56.22 0.68
N LEU A 103 -23.52 56.73 0.77
CA LEU A 103 -24.18 57.40 -0.34
C LEU A 103 -23.62 58.82 -0.46
N ASP A 104 -22.98 59.12 -1.59
CA ASP A 104 -22.63 60.50 -1.91
C ASP A 104 -23.90 61.28 -2.25
N PRO A 105 -24.09 62.50 -1.70
CA PRO A 105 -25.29 63.29 -1.96
C PRO A 105 -25.40 63.63 -3.44
N ILE A 106 -26.53 63.29 -4.05
CA ILE A 106 -26.86 63.66 -5.44
C ILE A 106 -27.06 65.17 -5.47
N ASN A 107 -26.16 65.89 -6.16
CA ASN A 107 -26.36 67.30 -6.49
C ASN A 107 -27.53 67.45 -7.47
N MET A 108 -28.76 67.55 -6.95
CA MET A 108 -29.90 68.03 -7.72
C MET A 108 -29.88 69.55 -7.70
N GLN A 109 -29.08 70.15 -8.59
CA GLN A 109 -29.19 71.57 -8.93
C GLN A 109 -30.48 71.76 -9.71
N GLN A 110 -31.52 72.29 -9.03
CA GLN A 110 -32.70 72.89 -9.64
C GLN A 110 -32.45 74.37 -9.93
#